data_AF-A0A3D0D2H2-F1
#
_entry.id   AF-A0A3D0D2H2-F1
#
_cell.length_a   1.000
_cell.length_b   1.000
_cell.length_c   1.000
_cell.angle_alpha   90.00
_cell.angle_beta   90.00
_cell.angle_gamma   90.00
#
_symmetry.space_group_name_H-M   'P 1'
#
loop_
_entity.id
_entity.type
_entity.pdbx_description
1 polymer ?
#
loop_
_entity_poly.entity_id
_entity_poly.type
_entity_poly.pdbx_seq_one_letter_code
_entity_poly.pdbx_strand_id
1 'polypeptide(L)' 'MSQPHVTPEVVTLLAKVADLPVPESSQPSLARALEEHLIAIRRFALPASTEVQPELTFDPRWDTSK' A
#
# COMPACT_ATOMS: atom_id res chain seq x y z
N MET A 1 8.22 -10.05 8.68
CA MET A 1 7.96 -8.64 8.31
C MET A 1 6.94 -8.08 9.28
N SER A 2 7.25 -6.99 9.99
CA SER A 2 6.34 -6.38 10.97
C SER A 2 5.19 -5.66 10.24
N GLN A 3 3.94 -5.96 10.62
CA GLN A 3 2.76 -5.22 10.18
C GLN A 3 2.75 -3.83 10.83
N PRO A 4 2.32 -2.77 10.13
CA PRO A 4 2.13 -1.46 10.74
C PRO A 4 1.01 -1.59 11.78
N HIS A 5 1.30 -1.22 13.03
CA HIS A 5 0.31 -1.19 14.10
C HIS A 5 -0.06 0.27 14.39
N VAL A 6 -1.35 0.60 14.27
CA VAL A 6 -1.86 1.96 14.54
C VAL A 6 -2.62 1.93 15.85
N THR A 7 -2.15 2.69 16.83
CA THR A 7 -2.84 2.84 18.13
C THR A 7 -3.73 4.08 18.16
N PRO A 8 -4.69 4.18 19.09
CA PRO A 8 -5.54 5.38 19.26
C PRO A 8 -4.74 6.68 19.49
N GLU A 9 -3.55 6.59 20.09
CA GLU A 9 -2.65 7.72 20.31
C GLU A 9 -2.14 8.30 18.99
N VAL A 10 -1.88 7.44 17.99
CA VAL A 10 -1.48 7.88 16.64
C VAL A 10 -2.61 8.66 15.98
N VAL A 11 -3.86 8.21 16.12
CA VAL A 11 -5.03 8.92 15.61
C VAL A 11 -5.16 10.28 16.27
N THR A 12 -4.96 10.35 17.60
CA THR A 12 -5.00 11.62 18.35
C THR A 12 -3.93 12.60 17.88
N LEU A 13 -2.70 12.11 17.66
CA LEU A 13 -1.61 12.93 17.15
C LEU A 13 -1.91 13.48 15.75
N LEU A 14 -2.38 12.62 14.83
CA LEU A 14 -2.73 13.02 13.47
C LEU A 14 -3.90 14.00 13.45
N ALA A 15 -4.92 13.78 14.28
CA ALA A 15 -6.04 14.70 14.44
C ALA A 15 -5.57 16.08 14.90
N LYS A 16 -4.64 16.14 15.87
CA LYS A 16 -4.04 17.39 16.34
C LYS A 16 -3.24 18.12 15.25
N VAL A 17 -2.48 17.39 14.45
CA VAL A 17 -1.72 17.97 13.32
C VAL A 17 -2.66 18.51 12.24
N ALA A 18 -3.77 17.83 11.99
CA ALA A 18 -4.77 18.23 11.02
C ALA A 18 -5.77 19.29 11.55
N ASP A 19 -5.66 19.69 12.82
CA ASP A 19 -6.62 20.55 13.52
C ASP A 19 -8.07 20.05 13.40
N LEU A 20 -8.25 18.73 13.50
CA LEU A 20 -9.54 18.07 13.40
C LEU A 20 -10.01 17.58 14.78
N PRO A 21 -11.22 17.96 15.24
CA PRO A 21 -11.79 17.42 16.46
C PRO A 21 -12.22 15.97 16.23
N VAL A 22 -11.60 15.03 16.94
CA VAL A 22 -11.93 13.60 16.88
C VAL A 22 -12.45 13.12 18.24
N PRO A 23 -13.71 12.64 18.34
CA PRO A 23 -14.26 12.08 19.57
C PRO A 23 -13.48 10.83 20.02
N GLU A 24 -13.23 10.70 21.32
CA GLU A 24 -12.52 9.54 21.90
C GLU A 24 -13.19 8.20 21.54
N SER A 25 -14.52 8.17 21.53
CA SER A 25 -15.31 6.99 21.15
C SER A 25 -15.05 6.51 19.71
N SER A 26 -14.58 7.39 18.82
CA SER A 26 -14.30 7.08 17.42
C SER A 26 -12.85 6.72 17.13
N GLN A 27 -11.92 7.00 18.06
CA GLN A 27 -10.48 6.77 17.86
C GLN A 27 -10.12 5.31 17.58
N PRO A 28 -10.70 4.29 18.27
CA PRO A 28 -10.37 2.89 17.98
C PRO A 28 -10.78 2.48 16.55
N SER A 29 -11.95 2.92 16.09
CA SER A 29 -12.44 2.64 14.74
C SER A 29 -11.60 3.33 13.68
N LEU A 30 -11.18 4.58 13.94
CA LEU A 30 -10.29 5.32 13.04
C LEU A 30 -8.88 4.72 13.00
N ALA A 31 -8.36 4.23 14.13
CA ALA A 31 -7.06 3.56 14.20
C ALA A 31 -7.05 2.31 13.33
N ARG A 32 -8.11 1.50 13.44
CA ARG A 32 -8.31 0.31 12.60
C ARG A 32 -8.43 0.66 11.11
N ALA A 33 -9.24 1.66 10.77
CA ALA A 33 -9.41 2.08 9.38
C ALA A 33 -8.10 2.58 8.76
N LEU A 34 -7.28 3.30 9.55
CA LEU A 34 -5.96 3.77 9.12
C LEU A 34 -4.98 2.61 8.94
N GLU A 35 -4.99 1.63 9.85
CA GLU A 35 -4.19 0.40 9.75
C GLU A 35 -4.53 -0.37 8.46
N GLU A 36 -5.81 -0.56 8.16
CA GLU A 36 -6.29 -1.21 6.94
C GLU A 36 -5.82 -0.47 5.67
N HIS A 37 -5.88 0.87 5.67
CA HIS A 37 -5.37 1.68 4.55
C HIS A 37 -3.86 1.56 4.38
N LEU A 38 -3.08 1.62 5.47
CA LEU A 38 -1.61 1.47 5.41
C LEU A 38 -1.21 0.09 4.88
N ILE A 39 -1.92 -0.97 5.27
CA ILE A 39 -1.71 -2.32 4.74
C ILE A 39 -2.01 -2.36 3.24
N ALA A 40 -3.13 -1.77 2.80
CA ALA A 40 -3.50 -1.72 1.40
C ALA A 40 -2.44 -0.97 0.57
N ILE A 41 -2.04 0.23 1.00
CA ILE A 41 -1.00 1.04 0.35
C ILE A 41 0.30 0.25 0.26
N ARG A 42 0.71 -0.44 1.33
CA ARG A 42 1.94 -1.25 1.30
C ARG A 42 1.89 -2.37 0.27
N ARG A 43 0.72 -3.00 0.06
CA ARG A 43 0.53 -4.02 -0.99
C ARG A 43 0.68 -3.43 -2.39
N PHE A 44 0.22 -2.19 -2.62
CA PHE A 44 0.37 -1.50 -3.90
C PHE A 44 1.76 -0.88 -4.11
N ALA A 45 2.41 -0.44 -3.03
CA ALA A 45 3.73 0.20 -3.06
C ALA A 45 4.90 -0.80 -3.06
N LEU A 46 4.64 -2.07 -2.73
CA LEU A 46 5.56 -3.14 -3.13
C LEU A 46 5.58 -3.13 -4.66
N PRO A 47 6.73 -2.85 -5.32
CA PRO A 47 6.85 -3.21 -6.72
C PRO A 47 6.46 -4.68 -6.77
N ALA A 48 5.55 -5.03 -7.68
CA ALA A 48 5.32 -6.41 -7.99
C ALA A 48 6.72 -7.01 -8.22
N SER A 49 7.22 -7.76 -7.24
CA SER A 49 8.40 -8.60 -7.40
C SER A 49 7.97 -9.77 -8.27
N THR A 50 7.46 -9.44 -9.44
CA THR A 50 7.38 -10.31 -10.57
C THR A 50 8.58 -9.88 -11.36
N GLU A 51 9.65 -10.67 -11.26
CA GLU A 51 10.56 -10.85 -12.38
C GLU A 51 9.69 -11.25 -13.58
N VAL A 52 9.05 -10.27 -14.22
CA VAL A 52 8.58 -10.43 -15.58
C VAL A 52 9.84 -10.30 -16.38
N GLN A 53 10.60 -11.41 -16.46
CA GLN A 53 11.51 -11.56 -17.57
C GLN A 53 10.63 -11.40 -18.82
N PRO A 54 10.89 -10.41 -19.69
CA PRO A 54 10.24 -10.43 -20.98
C PRO A 54 10.67 -11.74 -21.64
N GLU A 55 9.73 -12.66 -21.83
CA GLU A 55 9.96 -13.78 -22.74
C GLU A 55 10.18 -13.15 -24.11
N LEU A 56 11.46 -12.95 -24.46
CA LEU A 56 11.90 -12.66 -25.81
C LEU A 56 11.58 -13.89 -26.66
N THR A 57 10.32 -14.01 -27.07
CA THR A 57 9.92 -14.95 -28.10
C THR A 57 10.36 -14.36 -29.43
N PHE A 58 11.47 -14.87 -29.96
CA PHE A 58 11.83 -14.64 -31.35
C PHE A 58 10.77 -15.32 -32.23
N ASP A 59 9.93 -14.54 -32.92
CA ASP A 59 9.05 -15.07 -33.96
C ASP A 59 9.91 -15.40 -35.19
N PRO A 60 10.05 -16.68 -35.58
CA PRO A 60 10.86 -17.08 -36.74
C PRO A 60 10.32 -16.53 -38.07
N ARG A 61 9.11 -15.93 -38.10
CA ARG A 61 8.58 -15.24 -39.28
C ARG A 61 9.30 -13.93 -39.59
N TRP A 62 10.09 -13.39 -38.66
CA TRP A 62 10.84 -12.15 -38.86
C TRP A 62 12.12 -12.34 -39.68
N ASP A 63 12.59 -13.58 -39.83
CA ASP A 63 13.73 -13.92 -40.69
C ASP A 63 13.28 -14.45 -42.06
N THR A 64 12.37 -13.71 -42.70
CA THR A 64 12.03 -13.92 -44.12
C THR A 64 12.41 -12.70 -44.94
N SER A 65 13.71 -12.36 -44.92
CA SER A 65 14.30 -11.47 -45.91
C SER A 65 15.55 -12.09 -46.50
N LYS A 66 15.29 -12.90 -47.53
CA LYS A 66 16.12 -13.29 -48.69
C LYS A 66 17.38 -14.12 -48.47
#